data_AF-A0A512NIZ4-F1
#
_entry.id   AF-A0A512NIZ4-F1
#
_cell.length_a   1.000
_cell.length_b   1.000
_cell.length_c   1.000
_cell.angle_alpha   90.00
_cell.angle_beta   90.00
_cell.angle_gamma   90.00
#
_symmetry.space_group_name_H-M   'P 1'
#
loop_
_entity.id
_entity.type
_entity.pdbx_description
1 polymer ?
#
loop_
_entity_poly.entity_id
_entity_poly.type
_entity_poly.pdbx_seq_one_letter_code
_entity_poly.pdbx_strand_id
1 'polypeptide(L)' 'MLTDNATHFTDPKGENWSAADIKGMLERGEPCRAPAFEVACVADDIDHRLTKPKRPWTNGQVERINRTIKDATVKRFY' A
#
# COMPACT_ATOMS: atom_id res chain seq x y z
N MET A 1 -13.36 3.99 4.64
CA MET A 1 -12.85 3.42 5.91
C MET A 1 -11.93 2.28 5.49
N LEU A 2 -10.66 2.27 5.94
CA LEU A 2 -9.81 1.10 5.78
C LEU A 2 -10.36 0.05 6.74
N THR A 3 -11.39 -0.69 6.31
CA THR A 3 -11.91 -1.80 7.09
C THR A 3 -10.91 -2.94 6.96
N ASP A 4 -10.72 -3.67 8.04
CA ASP A 4 -9.86 -4.85 8.17
C ASP A 4 -10.26 -6.04 7.25
N ASN A 5 -11.09 -5.79 6.22
CA ASN A 5 -11.71 -6.75 5.31
C ASN A 5 -10.74 -7.37 4.29
N ALA A 6 -9.47 -7.51 4.67
CA ALA A 6 -8.62 -8.58 4.22
C ALA A 6 -8.28 -8.66 2.72
N THR A 7 -8.21 -7.52 2.02
CA THR A 7 -7.66 -7.47 0.64
C THR A 7 -6.51 -6.48 0.60
N HIS A 8 -5.37 -6.91 0.06
CA HIS A 8 -4.24 -6.01 -0.18
C HIS A 8 -4.57 -5.04 -1.31
N PHE A 9 -4.13 -3.78 -1.20
CA PHE A 9 -4.32 -2.77 -2.25
C PHE A 9 -3.55 -3.12 -3.53
N THR A 10 -2.40 -3.77 -3.39
CA THR A 10 -1.67 -4.44 -4.47
C THR A 10 -1.77 -5.95 -4.24
N ASP A 11 -2.10 -6.73 -5.28
CA ASP A 11 -2.21 -8.18 -5.13
C ASP A 11 -0.80 -8.80 -5.13
N PRO A 12 -0.34 -9.43 -4.03
CA PRO A 12 0.92 -10.16 -4.04
C PRO A 12 0.80 -11.51 -4.76
N LYS A 13 -0.42 -11.98 -5.07
CA LYS A 13 -0.64 -13.28 -5.72
C LYS A 13 -0.76 -13.14 -7.23
N GLY A 14 0.39 -13.26 -7.87
CA GLY A 14 0.54 -13.42 -9.31
C GLY A 14 2.02 -13.56 -9.62
N GLU A 15 2.36 -14.15 -10.75
CA GLU A 15 3.73 -14.16 -11.31
C GLU A 15 4.19 -12.72 -11.58
N ASN A 16 4.51 -11.97 -10.52
CA ASN A 16 4.86 -10.55 -10.58
C ASN A 16 6.37 -10.37 -10.35
N TRP A 17 6.92 -9.33 -10.98
CA TRP A 17 8.29 -8.87 -10.77
C TRP A 17 8.53 -8.50 -9.31
N SER A 18 9.67 -8.92 -8.77
CA SER A 18 10.14 -8.41 -7.48
C SER A 18 10.53 -6.93 -7.60
N ALA A 19 10.61 -6.23 -6.46
CA ALA A 19 11.13 -4.86 -6.43
C ALA A 19 12.53 -4.74 -7.09
N ALA A 20 13.37 -5.78 -6.95
CA ALA A 20 14.68 -5.84 -7.59
C ALA A 20 14.58 -5.98 -9.12
N ASP A 21 13.63 -6.79 -9.60
CA ASP A 21 13.39 -6.95 -11.04
C ASP A 21 12.88 -5.63 -11.65
N ILE A 22 11.93 -4.97 -10.98
CA ILE A 22 11.41 -3.66 -11.39
C ILE A 22 12.55 -2.63 -11.43
N LYS A 23 13.41 -2.61 -10.40
CA LYS A 23 14.56 -1.70 -10.34
C LYS A 23 15.50 -1.90 -11.52
N GLY A 24 15.88 -3.14 -11.79
CA GLY A 24 16.72 -3.48 -12.93
C GLY A 24 16.07 -3.11 -14.27
N MET A 25 14.77 -3.32 -14.43
CA MET A 25 14.04 -2.93 -15.65
C MET A 25 14.02 -1.41 -15.85
N LEU A 26 13.79 -0.64 -14.77
CA LEU A 26 13.82 0.83 -14.81
C LEU A 26 15.22 1.35 -15.17
N GLU A 27 16.27 0.77 -14.60
CA GLU A 27 17.67 1.13 -14.91
C GLU A 27 18.03 0.86 -16.38
N ARG A 28 17.49 -0.21 -16.97
CA ARG A 28 17.70 -0.57 -18.39
C ARG A 28 16.76 0.17 -19.36
N GLY A 29 15.80 0.94 -18.85
CA GLY A 29 14.76 1.58 -19.67
C GLY A 29 13.79 0.60 -20.35
N GLU A 30 13.63 -0.59 -19.79
CA GLU A 30 12.75 -1.63 -20.31
C GLU A 30 11.29 -1.40 -19.86
N PRO A 31 10.29 -1.70 -20.73
CA PRO A 31 8.89 -1.59 -20.35
C PRO A 31 8.55 -2.66 -19.30
N CYS A 32 8.17 -2.23 -18.10
CA CYS A 32 7.59 -3.08 -17.06
C CYS A 32 6.06 -2.90 -17.01
N ARG A 33 5.33 -4.01 -16.85
CA ARG A 33 3.86 -4.04 -16.60
C ARG A 33 3.56 -4.19 -15.11
N ALA A 34 4.46 -3.74 -14.24
CA ALA A 34 4.30 -3.86 -12.80
C ALA A 34 3.16 -2.94 -12.35
N PRO A 35 2.51 -3.21 -11.20
CA PRO A 35 1.55 -2.29 -10.63
C PRO A 35 2.19 -0.90 -10.46
N ALA A 36 1.50 0.16 -10.89
CA ALA A 36 2.07 1.51 -10.91
C ALA A 36 2.58 1.97 -9.53
N PHE A 37 1.94 1.51 -8.45
CA PHE A 37 2.37 1.81 -7.09
C PHE A 37 3.72 1.15 -6.73
N GLU A 38 3.95 -0.10 -7.14
CA GLU A 38 5.25 -0.77 -6.92
C GLU A 38 6.36 -0.07 -7.72
N VAL A 39 6.07 0.37 -8.94
CA VAL A 39 7.01 1.14 -9.77
C VAL A 39 7.40 2.46 -9.08
N ALA A 40 6.42 3.19 -8.55
CA ALA A 40 6.67 4.43 -7.81
C ALA A 40 7.53 4.17 -6.55
N CYS A 41 7.18 3.14 -5.76
CA CYS A 41 7.97 2.77 -4.59
C CYS A 41 9.42 2.44 -4.94
N VAL A 42 9.66 1.68 -6.02
CA VAL A 42 11.02 1.34 -6.46
C VAL A 42 11.79 2.56 -6.98
N ALA A 43 11.13 3.43 -7.75
CA ALA A 43 11.75 4.65 -8.28
C ALA A 43 12.18 5.62 -7.17
N ASP A 44 11.42 5.69 -6.09
CA ASP A 44 11.67 6.53 -4.92
C ASP A 44 12.48 5.83 -3.80
N ASP A 45 12.97 4.60 -4.03
CA ASP A 45 13.71 3.76 -3.06
C ASP A 45 12.94 3.51 -1.74
N ILE A 46 11.61 3.36 -1.85
CA ILE A 46 10.68 3.08 -0.75
C ILE A 46 10.43 1.57 -0.66
N ASP A 47 10.77 0.97 0.48
CA ASP A 47 10.45 -0.43 0.77
C ASP A 47 8.95 -0.62 1.04
N HIS A 48 8.25 -1.19 0.07
CA HIS A 48 6.82 -1.44 0.17
C HIS A 48 6.53 -2.78 0.84
N ARG A 49 6.03 -2.73 2.07
CA ARG A 49 5.70 -3.92 2.87
C ARG A 49 4.19 -4.10 3.02
N LEU A 50 3.72 -5.27 2.64
CA LEU A 50 2.34 -5.68 2.84
C LEU A 50 2.16 -6.42 4.17
N THR A 51 1.24 -5.93 5.01
CA THR A 51 0.86 -6.61 6.26
C THR A 51 -0.07 -7.77 5.95
N LYS A 52 0.17 -8.95 6.52
CA LYS A 52 -0.73 -10.11 6.32
C LYS A 52 -2.20 -9.72 6.63
N PRO A 53 -3.17 -10.13 5.80
CA PRO A 53 -4.58 -9.85 6.02
C PRO A 53 -5.03 -10.36 7.40
N LYS A 54 -6.05 -9.72 7.98
CA LYS A 54 -6.63 -10.08 9.29
C LYS A 54 -5.65 -9.98 10.47
N ARG A 55 -4.74 -8.99 10.44
CA ARG A 55 -3.85 -8.64 11.57
C ARG A 55 -4.15 -7.24 12.12
N PRO A 56 -5.29 -7.06 12.80
CA PRO A 56 -5.80 -5.73 13.17
C PRO A 56 -4.85 -4.93 14.05
N TRP A 57 -4.02 -5.59 14.88
CA TRP A 57 -3.06 -4.90 15.75
C TRP A 57 -1.95 -4.15 14.99
N THR A 58 -1.71 -4.47 13.71
CA THR A 58 -0.70 -3.79 12.87
C THR A 58 -1.19 -2.44 12.35
N ASN A 59 -2.51 -2.29 12.16
CA ASN A 59 -3.12 -1.05 11.63
C ASN A 59 -3.70 -0.16 12.72
N GLY A 60 -3.66 -0.59 13.99
CA GLY A 60 -4.30 0.12 15.10
C GLY A 60 -3.84 1.56 15.32
N GLN A 61 -2.59 1.91 14.98
CA GLN A 61 -2.12 3.30 15.04
C GLN A 61 -2.83 4.18 13.99
N VAL A 62 -2.87 3.73 12.73
CA VAL A 62 -3.55 4.42 11.63
C VAL A 62 -5.05 4.53 11.89
N GLU A 63 -5.67 3.48 12.44
CA GLU A 63 -7.08 3.51 12.84
C GLU A 63 -7.37 4.58 13.90
N ARG A 64 -6.51 4.73 14.93
CA ARG A 64 -6.66 5.79 15.95
C ARG A 64 -6.51 7.18 15.37
N ILE A 65 -5.55 7.38 14.46
CA ILE A 65 -5.33 8.67 13.79
C ILE A 65 -6.53 9.02 12.92
N ASN A 66 -7.00 8.06 12.10
CA ASN A 66 -8.15 8.26 11.24
C ASN A 66 -9.43 8.59 12.03
N ARG A 67 -9.62 7.96 13.20
CA ARG A 67 -10.70 8.32 14.12
C ARG A 67 -10.57 9.78 14.61
N THR A 68 -9.38 10.16 15.08
CA THR A 68 -9.12 11.52 15.59
C THR A 68 -9.36 12.58 14.52
N ILE A 69 -8.84 12.37 13.31
CA ILE A 69 -9.06 13.27 12.17
C ILE A 69 -10.55 13.37 11.86
N LYS A 70 -11.25 12.24 11.79
CA LYS A 70 -12.69 12.21 11.50
C LYS A 70 -13.50 12.96 12.55
N ASP A 71 -13.21 12.76 13.84
CA ASP A 71 -13.89 13.44 14.94
C ASP A 71 -13.65 14.97 14.90
N ALA A 72 -12.46 15.39 14.48
CA ALA A 72 -12.10 16.81 14.36
C ALA A 72 -12.68 17.50 13.12
N THR A 73 -12.90 16.77 12.03
CA THR A 73 -13.19 17.37 10.71
C THR A 73 -14.62 17.14 10.22
N VAL A 74 -15.29 16.09 10.68
CA VAL A 74 -16.66 15.80 10.26
C VAL A 74 -17.63 16.46 11.24
N LYS A 75 -18.24 17.58 10.83
CA LYS A 75 -19.45 18.07 11.49
C LYS A 75 -20.57 17.07 11.22
N ARG A 76 -21.08 16.42 12.28
CA ARG A 76 -22.37 15.71 12.22
C ARG A 76 -23.44 16.77 11.98
N PHE A 77 -23.90 16.91 10.74
CA PHE A 77 -25.21 17.49 10.49
C PHE A 77 -26.22 16.45 10.96
N TYR A 78 -26.92 16.77 12.04
CA TYR A 78 -28.06 16.02 12.56
C TYR A 78 -29.36 16.68 12.11
#